data_AF-A0A7Y5BAG3-F1
#
_entry.id   AF-A0A7Y5BAG3-F1
#
_cell.length_a   1.000
_cell.length_b   1.000
_cell.length_c   1.000
_cell.angle_alpha   90.00
_cell.angle_beta   90.00
_cell.angle_gamma   90.00
#
_symmetry.space_group_name_H-M   'P 1'
#
loop_
_entity.id
_entity.type
_entity.pdbx_description
1 polymer ?
#
loop_
_entity_poly.entity_id
_entity_poly.type
_entity_poly.pdbx_seq_one_letter_code
_entity_poly.pdbx_strand_id
1 'polypeptide(L)'
;MKKSDIYEISIKILGLYLFFTSIGLLRDMLTTFTVMTQAKQNPDAFGDFDQTPFFVLSIANFAFVILFAAFMTIKTKTITKLVCKPTDYEETSSLFADRKVIYELALVIMGLLQIIWTLPDFAFKLKNHIQLVQSNMPTKDYDTNFIITSAIKLVVGMIAIIYAKSIATILIKDNKNGQTE
;
A
#
# COMPACT_ATOMS: atom_id res chain seq x y z
N MET A 1 8.46 -26.71 -7.51
CA MET A 1 7.96 -26.17 -6.21
C MET A 1 6.70 -26.95 -5.82
N LYS A 2 6.35 -27.03 -4.54
CA LYS A 2 5.06 -27.63 -4.14
C LYS A 2 3.92 -26.67 -4.43
N LYS A 3 2.69 -27.15 -4.65
CA LYS A 3 1.53 -26.26 -4.79
C LYS A 3 1.37 -25.33 -3.58
N SER A 4 1.59 -25.83 -2.37
CA SER A 4 1.63 -25.04 -1.13
C SER A 4 2.55 -23.80 -1.21
N ASP A 5 3.67 -23.91 -1.93
CA ASP A 5 4.63 -22.82 -2.08
C ASP A 5 4.08 -21.68 -2.94
N ILE A 6 3.22 -22.01 -3.91
CA ILE A 6 2.55 -21.04 -4.79
C ILE A 6 1.54 -20.24 -3.98
N TYR A 7 0.78 -20.91 -3.11
CA TYR A 7 -0.13 -20.23 -2.19
C TYR A 7 0.64 -19.29 -1.26
N GLU A 8 1.75 -19.75 -0.69
CA GLU A 8 2.59 -18.92 0.18
C GLU A 8 3.05 -17.63 -0.53
N ILE A 9 3.57 -17.76 -1.76
CA ILE A 9 4.02 -16.63 -2.57
C ILE A 9 2.87 -15.68 -2.89
N SER A 10 1.73 -16.22 -3.30
CA SER A 10 0.55 -15.44 -3.66
C SER A 10 0.04 -14.62 -2.47
N ILE A 11 -0.06 -15.24 -1.30
CA ILE A 11 -0.47 -14.58 -0.05
C ILE A 11 0.52 -13.45 0.29
N LYS A 12 1.83 -13.69 0.15
CA LYS A 12 2.85 -12.68 0.46
C LYS A 12 2.80 -11.50 -0.51
N ILE A 13 2.57 -11.75 -1.80
CA ILE A 13 2.37 -10.70 -2.83
C ILE A 13 1.13 -9.86 -2.49
N LEU A 14 0.04 -10.49 -2.09
CA LEU A 14 -1.17 -9.77 -1.68
C LEU A 14 -0.93 -8.93 -0.42
N GLY A 15 -0.20 -9.45 0.56
CA GLY A 15 0.22 -8.68 1.74
C GLY A 15 1.06 -7.46 1.38
N LEU A 16 2.03 -7.61 0.46
CA LEU A 16 2.82 -6.49 -0.07
C LEU A 16 1.94 -5.45 -0.77
N TYR A 17 1.01 -5.89 -1.62
CA TYR A 17 0.08 -5.00 -2.30
C TYR A 17 -0.76 -4.16 -1.32
N LEU A 18 -1.18 -4.75 -0.20
CA LEU A 18 -1.88 -4.03 0.85
C LEU A 18 -1.01 -2.95 1.52
N PHE A 19 0.31 -3.17 1.66
CA PHE A 19 1.23 -2.11 2.10
C PHE A 19 1.32 -0.95 1.09
N PHE A 20 1.27 -1.21 -0.22
CA PHE A 20 1.19 -0.12 -1.20
C PHE A 20 -0.12 0.66 -1.06
N THR A 21 -1.22 -0.07 -0.84
CA THR A 21 -2.56 0.52 -0.68
C THR A 21 -2.65 1.36 0.60
N SER A 22 -1.98 0.95 1.69
CA SER A 22 -2.02 1.69 2.97
C SER A 22 -1.41 3.09 2.88
N ILE A 23 -0.52 3.37 1.91
CA ILE A 23 -0.01 4.72 1.64
C ILE A 23 -1.17 5.64 1.21
N GLY A 24 -2.14 5.12 0.45
CA GLY A 24 -3.36 5.85 0.13
C GLY A 24 -4.21 6.12 1.37
N LEU A 25 -4.42 5.11 2.20
CA LEU A 25 -5.20 5.24 3.44
C LEU A 25 -4.55 6.21 4.45
N LEU A 26 -3.22 6.28 4.50
CA LEU A 26 -2.51 7.27 5.30
C LEU A 26 -2.86 8.69 4.85
N ARG A 27 -2.92 8.93 3.53
CA ARG A 27 -3.37 10.23 3.00
C ARG A 27 -4.80 10.53 3.44
N ASP A 28 -5.70 9.56 3.33
CA ASP A 28 -7.11 9.76 3.66
C ASP A 28 -7.27 10.08 5.16
N MET A 29 -6.50 9.41 6.02
CA MET A 29 -6.43 9.69 7.45
C MET A 29 -5.92 11.12 7.74
N LEU A 30 -4.82 11.54 7.10
CA LEU A 30 -4.27 12.90 7.25
C LEU A 30 -5.25 13.96 6.72
N THR A 31 -5.92 13.67 5.61
CA THR A 31 -6.93 14.55 5.01
C THR A 31 -8.11 14.73 5.96
N THR A 32 -8.62 13.62 6.51
CA THR A 32 -9.74 13.64 7.47
C THR A 32 -9.36 14.39 8.74
N PHE A 33 -8.11 14.24 9.20
CA PHE A 33 -7.58 15.04 10.31
C PHE A 33 -7.59 16.54 10.00
N THR A 34 -7.10 16.96 8.84
CA THR A 34 -7.10 18.37 8.41
C THR A 34 -8.51 18.93 8.26
N VAL A 35 -9.47 18.15 7.75
CA VAL A 35 -10.88 18.59 7.68
C VAL A 35 -11.47 18.72 9.08
N MET A 36 -11.20 17.78 9.98
CA MET A 36 -11.69 17.85 11.36
C MET A 36 -11.16 19.08 12.09
N THR A 37 -9.87 19.43 11.94
CA THR A 37 -9.31 20.63 12.57
C THR A 37 -9.91 21.92 12.00
N GLN A 38 -10.14 21.99 10.68
CA GLN A 38 -10.81 23.13 10.06
C GLN A 38 -12.28 23.28 10.49
N ALA A 39 -13.02 22.17 10.58
CA ALA A 39 -14.41 22.18 11.03
C ALA A 39 -14.53 22.67 12.49
N LYS A 40 -13.60 22.27 13.36
CA LYS A 40 -13.54 22.78 14.75
C LYS A 40 -13.19 24.26 14.86
N GLN A 41 -12.41 24.79 13.91
CA GLN A 41 -12.01 26.20 13.89
C GLN A 41 -13.09 27.11 13.27
N ASN A 42 -13.91 26.60 12.35
CA ASN A 42 -14.96 27.37 11.66
C ASN A 42 -16.29 26.58 11.60
N PRO A 43 -16.99 26.38 12.73
CA PRO A 43 -18.20 25.54 12.80
C PRO A 43 -19.33 26.01 11.86
N ASP A 44 -19.50 27.31 11.67
CA ASP A 44 -20.53 27.91 10.80
C ASP A 44 -20.36 27.51 9.32
N ALA A 45 -19.12 27.25 8.88
CA ALA A 45 -18.82 26.87 7.50
C ALA A 45 -19.11 25.38 7.21
N PHE A 46 -19.27 24.55 8.25
CA PHE A 46 -19.42 23.09 8.14
C PHE A 46 -20.74 22.58 8.75
N GLY A 47 -21.64 23.49 9.16
CA GLY A 47 -22.99 23.15 9.61
C GLY A 47 -23.03 22.31 10.89
N ASP A 48 -22.11 22.55 11.83
CA ASP A 48 -21.99 21.82 13.11
C ASP A 48 -21.83 20.29 12.97
N PHE A 49 -21.41 19.82 11.79
CA PHE A 49 -21.25 18.40 11.53
C PHE A 49 -20.04 17.82 12.27
N ASP A 50 -20.28 16.83 13.14
CA ASP A 50 -19.21 16.15 13.86
C ASP A 50 -18.40 15.21 12.95
N GLN A 51 -17.17 15.62 12.65
CA GLN A 51 -16.21 14.87 11.83
C GLN A 51 -15.46 13.78 12.64
N THR A 52 -15.63 13.73 13.97
CA THR A 52 -14.90 12.79 14.85
C THR A 52 -15.13 11.32 14.49
N PRO A 53 -16.36 10.85 14.20
CA PRO A 53 -16.60 9.46 13.81
C PRO A 53 -15.86 9.06 12.52
N PHE A 54 -15.81 9.95 11.53
CA PHE A 54 -15.09 9.71 10.27
C PHE A 54 -13.60 9.58 10.51
N PHE A 55 -13.03 10.45 11.36
CA PHE A 55 -11.62 10.36 11.72
C PHE A 55 -11.29 9.04 12.43
N VAL A 56 -12.10 8.63 13.41
CA VAL A 56 -11.92 7.35 14.11
C VAL A 56 -12.00 6.17 13.15
N LEU A 57 -12.99 6.16 12.24
CA LEU A 57 -13.11 5.12 11.21
C LEU A 57 -11.91 5.11 10.26
N SER A 58 -11.37 6.27 9.88
CA SER A 58 -10.19 6.34 9.02
C SER A 58 -8.95 5.73 9.67
N ILE A 59 -8.72 6.00 10.97
CA ILE A 59 -7.63 5.41 11.74
C ILE A 59 -7.84 3.89 11.87
N ALA A 60 -9.05 3.47 12.23
CA ALA A 60 -9.36 2.05 12.39
C ALA A 60 -9.14 1.27 11.08
N ASN A 61 -9.59 1.82 9.95
CA ASN A 61 -9.37 1.23 8.63
C ASN A 61 -7.87 1.15 8.28
N PHE A 62 -7.12 2.25 8.48
CA PHE A 62 -5.68 2.26 8.22
C PHE A 62 -4.92 1.23 9.08
N ALA A 63 -5.21 1.19 10.39
CA ALA A 63 -4.61 0.24 11.30
C ALA A 63 -4.96 -1.21 10.93
N PHE A 64 -6.23 -1.48 10.63
CA PHE A 64 -6.68 -2.80 10.21
C PHE A 64 -5.97 -3.28 8.95
N VAL A 65 -5.85 -2.44 7.92
CA VAL A 65 -5.19 -2.79 6.66
C VAL A 65 -3.70 -3.06 6.88
N ILE A 66 -3.00 -2.25 7.68
CA ILE A 66 -1.59 -2.50 8.01
C ILE A 66 -1.41 -3.81 8.78
N LEU A 67 -2.24 -4.06 9.79
CA LEU A 67 -2.18 -5.28 10.58
C LEU A 67 -2.45 -6.52 9.71
N PHE A 68 -3.44 -6.42 8.81
CA PHE A 68 -3.77 -7.50 7.89
C PHE A 68 -2.66 -7.72 6.85
N ALA A 69 -2.08 -6.65 6.30
CA ALA A 69 -0.93 -6.72 5.40
C ALA A 69 0.29 -7.40 6.07
N ALA A 70 0.59 -7.01 7.31
CA ALA A 70 1.65 -7.60 8.11
C ALA A 70 1.38 -9.07 8.42
N PHE A 71 0.15 -9.42 8.80
CA PHE A 71 -0.26 -10.80 9.03
C PHE A 71 -0.10 -11.65 7.77
N MET A 72 -0.55 -11.17 6.60
CA MET A 72 -0.38 -11.85 5.33
C MET A 72 1.08 -12.00 4.92
N THR A 73 1.93 -11.00 5.19
CA THR A 73 3.33 -11.01 4.75
C THR A 73 4.22 -11.84 5.68
N ILE A 74 4.00 -11.80 7.00
CA ILE A 74 4.87 -12.42 8.01
C ILE A 74 4.37 -13.81 8.41
N LYS A 75 3.05 -13.99 8.55
CA LYS A 75 2.43 -15.27 8.97
C LYS A 75 1.90 -16.08 7.77
N THR A 76 2.54 -15.96 6.60
CA THR A 76 2.15 -16.66 5.36
C THR A 76 1.91 -18.14 5.59
N LYS A 77 2.83 -18.86 6.26
CA LYS A 77 2.72 -20.30 6.54
C LYS A 77 1.44 -20.67 7.29
N THR A 78 1.01 -19.84 8.23
CA THR A 78 -0.22 -20.08 9.00
C THR A 78 -1.43 -20.00 8.09
N ILE A 79 -1.48 -19.00 7.21
CA ILE A 79 -2.56 -18.83 6.24
C ILE A 79 -2.54 -19.96 5.21
N THR A 80 -1.37 -20.33 4.72
CA THR A 80 -1.22 -21.45 3.78
C THR A 80 -1.76 -22.76 4.38
N LYS A 81 -1.51 -23.03 5.67
CA LYS A 81 -2.08 -24.20 6.38
C LYS A 81 -3.60 -24.18 6.49
N LEU A 82 -4.21 -22.99 6.55
CA LEU A 82 -5.66 -22.86 6.63
C LEU A 82 -6.33 -23.05 5.26
N VAL A 83 -5.64 -22.74 4.17
CA VAL A 83 -6.21 -22.71 2.82
C VAL A 83 -5.86 -23.95 1.99
N CYS A 84 -4.67 -24.53 2.19
CA CYS A 84 -4.20 -25.70 1.44
C CYS A 84 -4.84 -27.01 1.93
N LYS A 85 -5.14 -27.90 0.98
CA LYS A 85 -5.50 -29.29 1.28
C LYS A 85 -4.21 -30.13 1.49
N PRO A 86 -4.30 -31.29 2.17
CA PRO A 86 -3.14 -32.17 2.35
C PRO A 86 -2.42 -32.53 1.03
N THR A 87 -3.18 -32.74 -0.04
CA THR A 87 -2.66 -33.04 -1.39
C THR A 87 -1.79 -31.92 -1.98
N ASP A 88 -2.03 -30.67 -1.61
CA ASP A 88 -1.26 -29.51 -2.12
C ASP A 88 0.18 -29.47 -1.56
N TYR A 89 0.46 -30.24 -0.51
CA TYR A 89 1.80 -30.40 0.06
C TYR A 89 2.60 -31.53 -0.58
N GLU A 90 1.95 -32.39 -1.37
CA GLU A 90 2.57 -33.54 -2.03
C GLU A 90 2.77 -33.26 -3.53
N GLU A 91 1.82 -32.57 -4.15
CA GLU A 91 1.87 -32.26 -5.56
C GLU A 91 2.94 -31.22 -5.92
N THR A 92 3.79 -31.60 -6.86
CA THR A 92 4.76 -30.68 -7.46
C THR A 92 4.13 -29.95 -8.64
N SER A 93 4.38 -28.65 -8.70
CA SER A 93 4.00 -27.80 -9.82
C SER A 93 5.25 -27.21 -10.45
N SER A 94 5.33 -27.32 -11.78
CA SER A 94 6.34 -26.66 -12.59
C SER A 94 5.90 -25.22 -12.83
N LEU A 95 6.52 -24.28 -12.12
CA LEU A 95 6.40 -22.87 -12.44
C LEU A 95 7.51 -22.44 -13.40
N PHE A 96 7.22 -21.41 -14.19
CA PHE A 96 8.13 -20.83 -15.18
C PHE A 96 9.37 -20.16 -14.55
N ALA A 97 9.35 -19.90 -13.24
CA ALA A 97 10.41 -19.15 -12.55
C ALA A 97 10.54 -19.53 -11.07
N ASP A 98 11.71 -19.27 -10.51
CA ASP A 98 12.01 -19.43 -9.08
C ASP A 98 11.26 -18.39 -8.22
N ARG A 99 11.04 -18.72 -6.94
CA ARG A 99 10.36 -17.83 -5.98
C ARG A 99 10.91 -16.39 -5.99
N LYS A 100 12.24 -16.25 -6.07
CA LYS A 100 12.91 -14.95 -6.08
C LYS A 100 12.48 -14.10 -7.27
N VAL A 101 12.49 -14.72 -8.45
CA VAL A 101 12.12 -14.08 -9.72
C VAL A 101 10.64 -13.71 -9.68
N ILE A 102 9.78 -14.56 -9.11
CA ILE A 102 8.36 -14.25 -8.95
C ILE A 102 8.15 -13.01 -8.06
N TYR A 103 8.84 -12.92 -6.91
CA TYR A 103 8.75 -11.74 -6.05
C TYR A 103 9.31 -10.47 -6.71
N GLU A 104 10.41 -10.59 -7.44
CA GLU A 104 10.99 -9.48 -8.20
C GLU A 104 10.01 -8.95 -9.25
N LEU A 105 9.44 -9.84 -10.07
CA LEU A 105 8.43 -9.47 -11.06
C LEU A 105 7.19 -8.86 -10.42
N ALA A 106 6.73 -9.41 -9.30
CA ALA A 106 5.58 -8.88 -8.57
C ALA A 106 5.84 -7.44 -8.06
N LEU A 107 7.02 -7.18 -7.50
CA LEU A 107 7.42 -5.84 -7.04
C LEU A 107 7.52 -4.84 -8.20
N VAL A 108 8.07 -5.27 -9.34
CA VAL A 108 8.13 -4.44 -10.55
C VAL A 108 6.72 -4.11 -11.04
N ILE A 109 5.84 -5.10 -11.17
CA ILE A 109 4.45 -4.89 -11.60
C ILE A 109 3.70 -3.96 -10.63
N MET A 110 3.83 -4.18 -9.32
CA MET A 110 3.19 -3.32 -8.31
C MET A 110 3.71 -1.88 -8.37
N GLY A 111 5.03 -1.69 -8.50
CA GLY A 111 5.62 -0.37 -8.64
C GLY A 111 5.18 0.34 -9.92
N LEU A 112 5.10 -0.38 -11.04
CA LEU A 112 4.60 0.16 -12.32
C LEU A 112 3.12 0.54 -12.22
N LEU A 113 2.27 -0.31 -11.64
CA LEU A 113 0.86 0.00 -11.42
C LEU A 113 0.69 1.26 -10.56
N GLN A 114 1.45 1.37 -9.48
CA GLN A 114 1.44 2.55 -8.61
C GLN A 114 1.80 3.82 -9.39
N ILE A 115 2.83 3.76 -10.24
CA ILE A 115 3.24 4.90 -11.07
C ILE A 115 2.15 5.24 -12.10
N ILE A 116 1.66 4.25 -12.85
CA ILE A 116 0.65 4.46 -13.90
C ILE A 116 -0.63 5.08 -13.33
N TRP A 117 -1.06 4.67 -12.14
CA TRP A 117 -2.26 5.23 -11.51
C TRP A 117 -2.02 6.60 -10.87
N THR A 118 -0.84 6.82 -10.29
CA THR A 118 -0.55 8.07 -9.58
C THR A 118 -0.15 9.20 -10.52
N LEU A 119 0.50 8.90 -11.65
CA LEU A 119 1.05 9.92 -12.54
C LEU A 119 0.00 10.87 -13.14
N PRO A 120 -1.16 10.40 -13.67
CA PRO A 120 -2.20 11.30 -14.18
C PRO A 120 -2.77 12.20 -13.09
N ASP A 121 -3.03 11.65 -11.91
CA ASP A 121 -3.54 12.37 -10.74
C ASP A 121 -2.54 13.44 -10.28
N PHE A 122 -1.25 13.10 -10.23
CA PHE A 122 -0.18 14.04 -9.89
C PHE A 122 -0.08 15.17 -10.92
N ALA A 123 -0.08 14.84 -12.22
CA ALA A 123 0.01 15.84 -13.28
C ALA A 123 -1.16 16.83 -13.25
N PHE A 124 -2.38 16.33 -13.03
CA PHE A 124 -3.57 17.16 -12.91
C PHE A 124 -3.49 18.10 -11.70
N LYS A 125 -3.11 17.57 -10.52
CA LYS A 125 -2.98 18.36 -9.29
C LYS A 125 -1.88 19.41 -9.38
N LEU A 126 -0.74 19.05 -9.95
CA LEU A 126 0.37 19.97 -10.16
C LEU A 126 -0.05 21.12 -11.09
N LYS A 127 -0.73 20.81 -12.20
CA LYS A 127 -1.28 21.82 -13.12
C LYS A 127 -2.21 22.78 -12.39
N ASN A 128 -3.17 22.26 -11.61
CA ASN A 128 -4.13 23.10 -10.89
C ASN A 128 -3.43 24.00 -9.87
N HIS A 129 -2.43 23.48 -9.14
CA HIS A 129 -1.67 24.28 -8.19
C HIS A 129 -0.87 25.39 -8.87
N ILE A 130 -0.22 25.12 -10.01
CA ILE A 130 0.47 26.15 -10.80
C ILE A 130 -0.51 27.25 -11.22
N GLN A 131 -1.70 26.89 -11.71
CA GLN A 131 -2.73 27.86 -12.12
C GLN A 131 -3.20 28.73 -10.95
N LEU A 132 -3.42 28.15 -9.76
CA LEU A 132 -3.85 28.88 -8.58
C LEU A 132 -2.79 29.86 -8.09
N VAL A 133 -1.53 29.43 -8.04
CA VAL A 133 -0.39 30.29 -7.67
C VAL A 133 -0.25 31.46 -8.67
N GLN A 134 -0.35 31.18 -9.97
CA GLN A 134 -0.29 32.22 -11.01
C GLN A 134 -1.48 33.19 -10.96
N SER A 135 -2.63 32.75 -10.48
CA SER A 135 -3.84 33.57 -10.37
C SER A 135 -3.94 34.35 -9.06
N ASN A 136 -2.89 34.35 -8.21
CA ASN A 136 -2.87 34.93 -6.87
C ASN A 136 -4.05 34.47 -5.98
N MET A 137 -4.59 33.27 -6.21
CA MET A 137 -5.61 32.69 -5.35
C MET A 137 -4.92 31.99 -4.17
N PRO A 138 -5.46 32.08 -2.94
CA PRO A 138 -4.88 31.42 -1.79
C PRO A 138 -4.91 29.89 -1.99
N THR A 139 -3.75 29.28 -2.17
CA THR A 139 -3.59 27.83 -2.11
C THR A 139 -3.70 27.39 -0.66
N LYS A 140 -4.79 26.71 -0.29
CA LYS A 140 -4.94 26.14 1.05
C LYS A 140 -3.99 24.96 1.23
N ASP A 141 -3.54 24.71 2.46
CA ASP A 141 -2.67 23.57 2.84
C ASP A 141 -3.15 22.21 2.34
N TYR A 142 -4.47 22.08 2.13
CA TYR A 142 -5.11 20.90 1.57
C TYR A 142 -4.56 20.54 0.18
N ASP A 143 -4.43 21.49 -0.75
CA ASP A 143 -4.02 21.19 -2.12
C ASP A 143 -2.55 20.76 -2.21
N THR A 144 -1.71 21.40 -1.39
CA THR A 144 -0.27 21.10 -1.30
C THR A 144 -0.02 19.70 -0.74
N ASN A 145 -0.77 19.28 0.29
CA ASN A 145 -0.66 17.94 0.88
C ASN A 145 -0.98 16.83 -0.13
N PHE A 146 -1.93 17.08 -1.05
CA PHE A 146 -2.33 16.11 -2.07
C PHE A 146 -1.22 15.91 -3.11
N ILE A 147 -0.50 16.97 -3.48
CA ILE A 147 0.64 16.91 -4.40
C ILE A 147 1.80 16.16 -3.75
N ILE A 148 2.15 16.52 -2.51
CA ILE A 148 3.24 15.87 -1.76
C ILE A 148 2.96 14.37 -1.65
N THR A 149 1.74 13.97 -1.30
CA THR A 149 1.41 12.55 -1.16
C THR A 149 1.49 11.81 -2.49
N SER A 150 0.98 12.40 -3.59
CA SER A 150 1.09 11.77 -4.91
C SER A 150 2.56 11.69 -5.35
N ALA A 151 3.42 12.65 -5.02
CA ALA A 151 4.87 12.55 -5.23
C ALA A 151 5.50 11.40 -4.42
N ILE A 152 5.15 11.26 -3.13
CA ILE A 152 5.61 10.14 -2.29
C ILE A 152 5.19 8.80 -2.89
N LYS A 153 3.95 8.67 -3.36
CA LYS A 153 3.47 7.45 -4.02
C LYS A 153 4.28 7.09 -5.27
N LEU A 154 4.66 8.08 -6.08
CA LEU A 154 5.56 7.89 -7.23
C LEU A 154 6.94 7.42 -6.79
N VAL A 155 7.52 8.05 -5.76
CA VAL A 155 8.82 7.66 -5.20
C VAL A 155 8.78 6.22 -4.67
N VAL A 156 7.74 5.84 -3.94
CA VAL A 156 7.60 4.46 -3.46
C VAL A 156 7.48 3.47 -4.62
N GLY A 157 6.72 3.80 -5.67
CA GLY A 157 6.66 2.99 -6.89
C GLY A 157 8.03 2.82 -7.55
N MET A 158 8.82 3.89 -7.64
CA MET A 158 10.19 3.84 -8.18
C MET A 158 11.13 3.00 -7.30
N ILE A 159 11.09 3.17 -5.97
CA ILE A 159 11.88 2.37 -5.02
C ILE A 159 11.56 0.89 -5.18
N ALA A 160 10.29 0.54 -5.32
CA ALA A 160 9.85 -0.85 -5.52
C ALA A 160 10.47 -1.49 -6.76
N ILE A 161 10.54 -0.73 -7.87
CA ILE A 161 11.14 -1.19 -9.14
C ILE A 161 12.66 -1.28 -9.02
N ILE A 162 13.31 -0.20 -8.57
CA ILE A 162 14.79 -0.10 -8.51
C ILE A 162 15.36 -1.15 -7.54
N TYR A 163 14.72 -1.33 -6.39
CA TYR A 163 15.19 -2.24 -5.35
C TYR A 163 14.46 -3.59 -5.34
N ALA A 164 13.73 -3.94 -6.41
CA ALA A 164 12.96 -5.19 -6.50
C ALA A 164 13.78 -6.43 -6.13
N LYS A 165 15.02 -6.52 -6.65
CA LYS A 165 15.96 -7.63 -6.36
C LYS A 165 16.33 -7.73 -4.88
N SER A 166 16.60 -6.59 -4.24
CA SER A 166 17.00 -6.52 -2.84
C SER A 166 15.83 -6.88 -1.93
N ILE A 167 14.65 -6.31 -2.19
CA ILE A 167 13.43 -6.57 -1.43
C ILE A 167 13.01 -8.05 -1.58
N ALA A 168 13.05 -8.61 -2.80
CA ALA A 168 12.77 -10.02 -3.06
C ALA A 168 13.68 -10.97 -2.25
N THR A 169 14.94 -10.59 -2.06
CA THR A 169 15.89 -11.37 -1.26
C THR A 169 15.52 -11.39 0.22
N ILE A 170 15.07 -10.25 0.77
CA ILE A 170 14.60 -10.15 2.16
C ILE A 170 13.35 -11.02 2.36
N LEU A 171 12.41 -10.98 1.42
CA LEU A 171 11.16 -11.74 1.46
C LEU A 171 11.37 -13.26 1.48
N ILE A 172 12.46 -13.74 0.90
CA ILE A 172 12.85 -15.15 0.95
C ILE A 172 13.53 -15.50 2.28
N LYS A 173 14.38 -14.61 2.79
CA LYS A 173 15.17 -14.87 4.02
C LYS A 173 14.28 -15.11 5.24
N ASP A 174 13.15 -14.41 5.31
CA ASP A 174 12.14 -14.58 6.37
C ASP A 174 11.60 -16.02 6.49
N ASN A 175 11.72 -16.82 5.43
CA ASN A 175 11.27 -18.21 5.42
C ASN A 175 12.25 -19.19 6.09
N LYS A 176 13.55 -18.84 6.14
CA LYS A 176 14.61 -19.67 6.75
C LYS A 176 14.63 -19.58 8.28
N ASN A 177 14.29 -18.43 8.85
CA ASN A 177 14.25 -18.26 10.31
C ASN A 177 13.02 -18.94 10.97
N GLY A 178 12.05 -19.39 10.18
CA GLY A 178 10.94 -20.24 10.63
C GLY A 178 11.13 -21.73 10.31
N GLN A 179 12.38 -22.16 10.07
CA GLN A 179 12.85 -23.54 10.04
C GLN A 179 13.94 -23.69 11.11
N THR A 180 13.60 -23.44 12.37
CA THR A 180 14.26 -24.19 13.45
C THR A 180 13.69 -25.60 13.39
N GLU A 181 14.60 -26.56 13.29
CA GLU A 181 14.41 -28.02 13.25
C GLU A 181 13.25 -28.53 14.12
#